data_AF-A0AAU9USK6-F1
#
_entry.id   AF-A0AAU9USK6-F1
#
_cell.length_a   1.000
_cell.length_b   1.000
_cell.length_c   1.000
_cell.angle_alpha   90.00
_cell.angle_beta   90.00
_cell.angle_gamma   90.00
#
_symmetry.space_group_name_H-M   'P 1'
#
loop_
_entity.id
_entity.type
_entity.pdbx_description
1 polymer ?
#
loop_
_entity_poly.entity_id
_entity_poly.type
_entity_poly.pdbx_seq_one_letter_code
_entity_poly.pdbx_strand_id
1 'polypeptide(L)'
;MNYANQLSIIENISAHSYKNGLFFQILPKKNHSPLNTTNYHLKAMSIHLAEGKCVALEVKCNNPNINCVCEFRQLCGPRDPELSRQLYPDSIRALYGKNIVHNAVHCTDLVEDGQLEVEYFFKLLAND
;
A
#
# COMPACT_ATOMS: atom_id res chain seq x y z
N MET A 1 4.00 -0.84 22.21
CA MET A 1 3.93 -2.08 21.41
C MET A 1 5.08 -2.01 20.40
N ASN A 2 6.06 -2.92 20.46
CA ASN A 2 7.22 -2.90 19.55
C ASN A 2 6.81 -3.35 18.14
N TYR A 3 7.34 -2.71 17.10
CA TYR A 3 7.13 -3.03 15.67
C TYR A 3 7.39 -4.51 15.32
N ALA A 4 8.26 -5.18 16.08
CA ALA A 4 8.48 -6.63 15.97
C ALA A 4 7.19 -7.46 16.16
N ASN A 5 6.23 -6.99 16.96
CA ASN A 5 4.93 -7.64 17.15
C ASN A 5 3.90 -7.29 16.06
N GLN A 6 4.12 -6.26 15.24
CA GLN A 6 3.26 -5.95 14.08
C GLN A 6 3.65 -6.77 12.86
N LEU A 7 4.93 -7.06 12.67
CA LEU A 7 5.42 -7.94 11.60
C LEU A 7 5.02 -9.40 11.81
N SER A 8 4.83 -9.86 13.06
CA SER A 8 4.32 -11.21 13.36
C SER A 8 2.83 -11.41 13.01
N ILE A 9 2.12 -10.38 12.58
CA ILE A 9 0.72 -10.49 12.13
C ILE A 9 0.65 -10.84 10.63
N ILE A 10 1.73 -10.58 9.87
CA ILE A 10 1.82 -10.77 8.41
C ILE A 10 2.82 -11.90 8.13
N GLU A 11 2.45 -13.14 8.41
CA GLU A 11 3.36 -14.27 8.25
C GLU A 11 3.33 -14.92 6.85
N ASN A 12 2.43 -14.51 5.95
CA ASN A 12 2.35 -15.09 4.61
C ASN A 12 2.16 -14.04 3.52
N ILE A 13 3.28 -13.56 2.97
CA ILE A 13 3.28 -12.93 1.64
C ILE A 13 3.29 -14.06 0.62
N SER A 14 2.14 -14.67 0.33
CA SER A 14 2.01 -15.59 -0.78
C SER A 14 1.72 -14.78 -2.05
N ALA A 15 2.76 -14.58 -2.87
CA ALA A 15 2.58 -14.12 -4.25
C ALA A 15 2.02 -15.27 -5.10
N HIS A 16 0.80 -15.72 -4.82
CA HIS A 16 0.06 -16.69 -5.63
C HIS A 16 -1.42 -16.34 -5.57
N SER A 17 -2.02 -16.30 -6.76
CA SER A 17 -3.45 -16.07 -6.99
C SER A 17 -4.29 -16.93 -6.05
N TYR A 18 -5.33 -16.32 -5.45
CA TYR A 18 -6.60 -16.90 -4.97
C TYR A 18 -7.04 -16.46 -3.54
N LYS A 19 -8.21 -15.83 -3.56
CA LYS A 19 -9.32 -15.72 -2.59
C LYS A 19 -9.02 -15.14 -1.20
N ASN A 20 -9.41 -13.86 -1.10
CA ASN A 20 -9.73 -13.04 0.09
C ASN A 20 -8.60 -12.20 0.73
N GLY A 21 -8.08 -11.15 0.10
CA GLY A 21 -7.20 -10.22 0.83
C GLY A 21 -6.57 -9.09 0.03
N LEU A 22 -6.27 -8.02 0.76
CA LEU A 22 -6.08 -6.61 0.38
C LEU A 22 -5.18 -6.31 -0.80
N PHE A 23 -5.47 -5.23 -1.55
CA PHE A 23 -4.64 -4.72 -2.63
C PHE A 23 -3.37 -3.98 -2.14
N PHE A 24 -2.25 -4.24 -2.80
CA PHE A 24 -0.93 -3.64 -2.55
C PHE A 24 -0.36 -3.15 -3.87
N GLN A 25 0.39 -2.05 -3.89
CA GLN A 25 1.13 -1.66 -5.10
C GLN A 25 2.48 -1.04 -4.75
N ILE A 26 3.57 -1.72 -5.10
CA ILE A 26 4.93 -1.13 -5.08
C ILE A 26 5.11 -0.29 -6.33
N LEU A 27 5.42 0.98 -6.13
CA LEU A 27 5.66 1.94 -7.20
C LEU A 27 7.15 1.93 -7.63
N PRO A 28 7.45 2.05 -8.94
CA PRO A 28 8.83 2.09 -9.42
C PRO A 28 9.58 3.32 -8.88
N LYS A 29 10.90 3.22 -8.69
CA LYS A 29 11.72 4.32 -8.16
C LYS A 29 12.22 5.20 -9.30
N LYS A 30 11.75 6.45 -9.43
CA LYS A 30 12.46 7.51 -10.19
C LYS A 30 12.66 8.77 -9.34
N ASN A 31 13.60 9.61 -9.80
CA ASN A 31 13.99 10.87 -9.18
C ASN A 31 13.43 12.00 -10.03
N HIS A 32 12.41 12.72 -9.55
CA HIS A 32 12.10 14.06 -10.04
C HIS A 32 11.29 14.87 -9.01
N SER A 33 11.42 16.19 -9.14
CA SER A 33 11.06 17.30 -8.24
C SER A 33 9.56 17.40 -7.88
N PRO A 34 9.19 18.09 -6.78
CA PRO A 34 7.79 18.19 -6.35
C PRO A 34 7.03 19.29 -7.13
N LEU A 35 5.78 19.03 -7.47
CA LEU A 35 4.82 20.02 -8.00
C LEU A 35 3.46 19.85 -7.29
N ASN A 36 2.82 20.95 -6.88
CA ASN A 36 1.65 20.98 -6.00
C ASN A 36 0.28 21.04 -6.71
N THR A 37 -0.74 20.61 -5.93
CA THR A 37 -2.21 20.87 -5.94
C THR A 37 -3.04 19.63 -6.32
N THR A 38 -3.87 19.16 -5.40
CA THR A 38 -4.50 17.82 -5.27
C THR A 38 -4.92 17.08 -6.54
N ASN A 39 -5.49 17.77 -7.54
CA ASN A 39 -5.86 17.14 -8.83
C ASN A 39 -4.64 16.68 -9.64
N TYR A 40 -3.52 17.40 -9.56
CA TYR A 40 -2.25 16.99 -10.17
C TYR A 40 -1.62 15.83 -9.44
N HIS A 41 -1.80 15.71 -8.11
CA HIS A 41 -1.24 14.59 -7.37
C HIS A 41 -1.86 13.26 -7.81
N LEU A 42 -3.19 13.20 -7.97
CA LEU A 42 -3.85 11.99 -8.46
C LEU A 42 -3.37 11.64 -9.87
N LYS A 43 -3.33 12.62 -10.78
CA LYS A 43 -2.83 12.42 -12.14
C LYS A 43 -1.36 11.98 -12.16
N ALA A 44 -0.51 12.60 -11.35
CA ALA A 44 0.90 12.26 -11.24
C ALA A 44 1.11 10.86 -10.64
N MET A 45 0.30 10.46 -9.66
CA MET A 45 0.31 9.10 -9.13
C MET A 45 -0.11 8.08 -10.19
N SER A 46 -1.17 8.33 -10.95
CA SER A 46 -1.60 7.45 -12.04
C SER A 46 -0.54 7.31 -13.13
N ILE A 47 0.13 8.40 -13.49
CA ILE A 47 1.26 8.35 -14.44
C ILE A 47 2.38 7.50 -13.83
N HIS A 48 2.74 7.77 -12.58
CA HIS A 48 3.81 7.06 -11.89
C HIS A 48 3.57 5.55 -11.77
N LEU A 49 2.32 5.17 -11.52
CA LEU A 49 1.84 3.79 -11.53
C LEU A 49 2.06 3.08 -12.88
N ALA A 50 1.97 3.82 -13.98
CA ALA A 50 2.18 3.32 -15.34
C ALA A 50 3.65 3.40 -15.83
N GLU A 51 4.54 4.03 -15.07
CA GLU A 51 5.94 4.24 -15.48
C GLU A 51 6.83 2.99 -15.38
N GLY A 52 6.32 1.91 -14.77
CA GLY A 52 7.10 0.69 -14.58
C GLY A 52 6.30 -0.47 -14.03
N LYS A 53 7.00 -1.57 -13.78
CA LYS A 53 6.40 -2.76 -13.18
C LYS A 53 5.99 -2.43 -11.75
N CYS A 54 4.77 -2.81 -11.41
CA CYS A 54 4.26 -2.78 -10.06
C CYS A 54 4.00 -4.22 -9.58
N VAL A 55 4.04 -4.41 -8.27
CA VAL A 55 3.69 -5.70 -7.65
C VAL A 55 2.39 -5.51 -6.90
N ALA A 56 1.40 -6.32 -7.24
CA ALA A 56 0.18 -6.48 -6.46
C ALA A 56 0.28 -7.68 -5.53
N LEU A 57 -0.04 -7.46 -4.26
CA LEU A 57 -0.10 -8.50 -3.22
C LEU A 57 -1.47 -8.47 -2.58
N GLU A 58 -1.94 -9.66 -2.19
CA GLU A 58 -3.11 -9.90 -1.35
C GLU A 58 -2.65 -10.09 0.10
N VAL A 59 -3.05 -9.20 1.02
CA VAL A 59 -2.66 -9.29 2.45
C VAL A 59 -3.80 -9.89 3.28
N LYS A 60 -3.48 -10.92 4.07
CA LYS A 60 -4.39 -11.60 5.00
C LYS A 60 -3.87 -11.51 6.42
N CYS A 61 -4.82 -11.44 7.36
CA CYS A 61 -4.53 -11.47 8.78
C CYS A 61 -4.95 -12.84 9.33
N ASN A 62 -4.03 -13.52 10.03
CA ASN A 62 -4.29 -14.86 10.56
C ASN A 62 -5.28 -14.88 11.72
N ASN A 63 -5.54 -13.73 12.35
CA ASN A 63 -6.51 -13.59 13.42
C ASN A 63 -7.82 -13.00 12.88
N PRO A 64 -8.95 -13.72 12.97
CA PRO A 64 -10.24 -13.26 12.43
C PRO A 64 -10.83 -12.06 13.19
N ASN A 65 -10.31 -11.74 14.39
CA ASN A 65 -10.74 -10.59 15.18
C ASN A 65 -10.00 -9.29 14.81
N ILE A 66 -9.08 -9.35 13.85
CA ILE A 66 -8.29 -8.21 13.40
C ILE A 66 -8.85 -7.67 12.09
N ASN A 67 -9.04 -6.35 12.03
CA ASN A 67 -9.33 -5.68 10.77
C ASN A 67 -8.03 -5.50 9.98
N CYS A 68 -7.85 -6.30 8.94
CA CYS A 68 -6.60 -6.32 8.19
C CYS A 68 -6.31 -5.02 7.43
N VAL A 69 -7.35 -4.32 6.95
CA VAL A 69 -7.21 -3.00 6.31
C VAL A 69 -6.61 -2.01 7.31
N CYS A 70 -7.19 -1.94 8.51
CA CYS A 70 -6.74 -1.01 9.54
C CYS A 70 -5.30 -1.26 9.97
N GLU A 71 -4.94 -2.52 10.26
CA GLU A 71 -3.57 -2.87 10.70
C GLU A 71 -2.54 -2.62 9.60
N PHE A 72 -2.85 -3.02 8.36
CA PHE A 72 -1.92 -2.79 7.25
C PHE A 72 -1.75 -1.31 6.94
N ARG A 73 -2.82 -0.51 7.03
CA ARG A 73 -2.74 0.95 6.87
C ARG A 73 -1.86 1.60 7.95
N GLN A 74 -1.90 1.10 9.19
CA GLN A 74 -0.99 1.55 10.25
C GLN A 74 0.47 1.21 9.92
N LEU A 75 0.74 0.01 9.42
CA LEU A 75 2.08 -0.41 8.99
C LEU A 75 2.61 0.47 7.82
N CYS A 76 1.73 0.83 6.89
CA CYS A 76 2.07 1.73 5.78
C CYS A 76 2.42 3.14 6.25
N GLY A 77 1.74 3.65 7.29
CA GLY A 77 1.88 5.03 7.78
C GLY A 77 1.09 6.05 6.96
N PRO A 78 1.09 7.34 7.37
CA PRO A 78 0.39 8.43 6.66
C PRO A 78 0.76 8.55 5.17
N ARG A 79 -0.16 9.04 4.34
CA ARG A 79 0.08 9.19 2.89
C ARG A 79 1.31 10.04 2.56
N ASP A 80 1.62 11.03 3.38
CA ASP A 80 2.82 11.85 3.26
C ASP A 80 4.02 11.17 3.97
N PRO A 81 5.08 10.79 3.23
CA PRO A 81 6.30 10.25 3.82
C PRO A 81 6.98 11.17 4.83
N GLU A 82 6.89 12.50 4.66
CA GLU A 82 7.51 13.44 5.60
C GLU A 82 6.81 13.43 6.95
N LEU A 83 5.47 13.44 6.93
CA LEU A 83 4.67 13.25 8.14
C LEU A 83 4.89 11.87 8.75
N SER A 84 5.04 10.85 7.91
CA SER A 84 5.33 9.48 8.37
C SER A 84 6.66 9.41 9.11
N ARG A 85 7.73 10.03 8.61
CA ARG A 85 9.04 10.06 9.31
C ARG A 85 8.96 10.74 10.68
N GLN A 86 8.09 11.72 10.84
CA GLN A 86 7.92 12.44 12.10
C GLN A 86 7.09 11.67 13.12
N LEU A 87 5.97 11.06 12.69
CA LEU A 87 4.98 10.45 13.58
C LEU A 87 5.14 8.93 13.72
N TYR A 88 5.62 8.26 12.68
CA TYR A 88 5.70 6.80 12.56
C TYR A 88 6.99 6.38 11.82
N PRO A 89 8.17 6.63 12.40
CA PRO A 89 9.47 6.53 11.72
C PRO A 89 9.78 5.14 11.14
N ASP A 90 9.18 4.09 11.69
CA ASP A 90 9.38 2.70 11.24
C ASP A 90 8.32 2.23 10.22
N SER A 91 7.38 3.11 9.82
CA SER A 91 6.37 2.77 8.80
C SER A 91 6.98 2.64 7.41
N ILE A 92 6.32 1.87 6.51
CA ILE A 92 6.82 1.65 5.15
C ILE A 92 7.03 2.99 4.41
N ARG A 93 6.07 3.92 4.53
CA ARG A 93 6.17 5.25 3.88
C ARG A 93 7.27 6.10 4.50
N ALA A 94 7.55 5.98 5.80
CA ALA A 94 8.67 6.69 6.43
C ALA A 94 10.04 6.18 5.92
N LEU A 95 10.18 4.86 5.85
CA LEU A 95 11.43 4.19 5.49
C LEU A 95 11.75 4.29 3.99
N TYR A 96 10.75 4.18 3.13
CA TYR A 96 10.94 4.02 1.69
C TYR A 96 10.31 5.11 0.82
N GLY A 97 9.37 5.90 1.38
CA GLY A 97 8.68 6.97 0.66
C GLY A 97 9.54 8.21 0.48
N LYS A 98 9.61 8.73 -0.76
CA LYS A 98 10.37 9.94 -1.09
C LYS A 98 9.52 11.21 -0.99
N ASN A 99 8.33 11.17 -1.57
CA ASN A 99 7.37 12.27 -1.60
C ASN A 99 5.96 11.72 -1.77
N ILE A 100 4.96 12.61 -1.81
CA ILE A 100 3.54 12.24 -1.90
C ILE A 100 3.20 11.39 -3.15
N VAL A 101 3.92 11.58 -4.26
CA VAL A 101 3.71 10.78 -5.50
C VAL A 101 4.49 9.46 -5.43
N HIS A 102 5.72 9.51 -4.93
CA HIS A 102 6.62 8.36 -4.78
C HIS A 102 6.59 7.87 -3.32
N ASN A 103 5.42 7.46 -2.86
CA ASN A 103 5.17 7.12 -1.46
C ASN A 103 5.55 5.66 -1.11
N ALA A 104 6.19 4.94 -2.03
CA ALA A 104 6.60 3.53 -1.93
C ALA A 104 5.46 2.50 -1.89
N VAL A 105 4.35 2.77 -1.20
CA VAL A 105 3.24 1.82 -1.05
C VAL A 105 1.87 2.50 -1.14
N HIS A 106 1.02 1.93 -1.99
CA HIS A 106 -0.42 2.11 -1.94
C HIS A 106 -1.07 0.94 -1.19
N CYS A 107 -2.10 1.25 -0.39
CA CYS A 107 -2.90 0.30 0.37
C CYS A 107 -4.34 0.81 0.41
N THR A 108 -5.30 -0.11 0.51
CA THR A 108 -6.72 0.20 0.70
C THR A 108 -6.93 1.12 1.91
N ASP A 109 -7.71 2.19 1.73
CA ASP A 109 -7.94 3.19 2.79
C ASP A 109 -9.22 2.94 3.61
N LEU A 110 -10.20 2.24 3.04
CA LEU A 110 -11.50 1.92 3.65
C LEU A 110 -11.72 0.42 3.80
N VAL A 111 -12.43 0.01 4.84
CA VAL A 111 -12.60 -1.43 5.17
C VAL A 111 -13.48 -2.12 4.13
N GLU A 112 -14.54 -1.45 3.74
CA GLU A 112 -15.52 -1.86 2.73
C GLU A 112 -14.90 -2.05 1.34
N ASP A 113 -13.86 -1.29 1.02
CA ASP A 113 -13.18 -1.35 -0.29
C ASP A 113 -12.18 -2.50 -0.36
N GLY A 114 -11.74 -3.03 0.80
CA GLY A 114 -10.68 -4.03 0.86
C GLY A 114 -10.99 -5.29 0.08
N GLN A 115 -12.23 -5.79 0.09
CA GLN A 115 -12.60 -6.94 -0.73
C GLN A 115 -12.75 -6.56 -2.21
N LEU A 116 -13.34 -5.39 -2.50
CA LEU A 116 -13.65 -4.96 -3.87
C LEU A 116 -12.39 -4.76 -4.70
N GLU A 117 -11.38 -4.07 -4.15
CA GLU A 117 -10.11 -3.83 -4.84
C GLU A 117 -9.39 -5.14 -5.18
N VAL A 118 -9.49 -6.13 -4.30
CA VAL A 118 -8.85 -7.44 -4.45
C VAL A 118 -9.49 -8.24 -5.56
N GLU A 119 -10.83 -8.26 -5.58
CA GLU A 119 -11.57 -8.90 -6.64
C GLU A 119 -11.28 -8.25 -7.99
N TYR A 120 -11.18 -6.92 -8.01
CA TYR A 120 -10.81 -6.17 -9.21
C TYR A 120 -9.44 -6.60 -9.74
N PHE A 121 -8.39 -6.59 -8.92
CA PHE A 121 -7.03 -6.93 -9.38
C PHE A 121 -6.84 -8.42 -9.70
N PHE A 122 -7.35 -9.32 -8.85
CA PHE A 122 -7.01 -10.75 -8.95
C PHE A 122 -8.09 -11.61 -9.62
N LYS A 123 -9.29 -11.09 -9.87
CA LYS A 123 -10.35 -11.82 -10.60
C LYS A 123 -10.72 -11.18 -11.94
N LEU A 124 -10.68 -9.86 -12.05
CA LEU A 124 -11.04 -9.16 -13.29
C LEU A 124 -9.78 -8.91 -14.12
N LEU A 125 -8.88 -8.04 -13.63
CA LEU A 125 -7.69 -7.63 -14.38
C LEU A 125 -6.71 -8.77 -14.68
N ALA A 126 -6.55 -9.73 -13.77
CA ALA A 126 -5.64 -10.86 -13.99
C ALA A 126 -6.15 -11.87 -15.04
N ASN A 127 -7.43 -11.81 -15.40
CA ASN A 127 -8.06 -12.70 -16.37
C ASN A 127 -8.42 -12.00 -17.69
N ASP A 128 -8.07 -10.72 -17.85
CA ASP A 128 -8.15 -9.96 -19.11
C ASP A 128 -6.89 -10.19 -19.97
#